data_AF-A0A2T0SRJ0-F1
#
_entry.id   AF-A0A2T0SRJ0-F1
#
_cell.length_a   1.000
_cell.length_b   1.000
_cell.length_c   1.000
_cell.angle_alpha   90.00
_cell.angle_beta   90.00
_cell.angle_gamma   90.00
#
_symmetry.space_group_name_H-M   'P 1'
#
loop_
_entity.id
_entity.type
_entity.pdbx_description
1 polymer ?
#
loop_
_entity_poly.entity_id
_entity_poly.type
_entity_poly.pdbx_seq_one_letter_code
_entity_poly.pdbx_strand_id
1 'polypeptide(L)'
;MDRDTLETKLQPFVLACAEKGYQLRAHCLDEAYPGDSSTSYFLRVTADWIDTMDCSGALDVLLDILWDTTDTETRAMIFAIIIHDKNDQLHCYSPPLHSTVAKDETVV
;
A
#
# COMPACT_ATOMS: atom_id res chain seq x y z
N MET A 1 17.23 -10.37 0.69
CA MET A 1 17.62 -9.08 0.10
C MET A 1 17.61 -8.05 1.22
N ASP A 2 18.62 -7.19 1.33
CA ASP A 2 18.59 -6.10 2.31
C ASP A 2 17.74 -4.91 1.82
N ARG A 3 17.47 -3.98 2.74
CA ARG A 3 16.63 -2.80 2.50
C ARG A 3 17.16 -1.94 1.36
N ASP A 4 18.45 -1.59 1.36
CA ASP A 4 19.03 -0.66 0.40
C ASP A 4 18.99 -1.23 -1.03
N THR A 5 19.23 -2.54 -1.15
CA THR A 5 19.08 -3.27 -2.41
C THR A 5 17.62 -3.25 -2.88
N LEU A 6 16.67 -3.46 -1.97
CA LEU A 6 15.24 -3.43 -2.30
C LEU A 6 14.78 -2.02 -2.71
N GLU A 7 15.20 -0.97 -2.01
CA GLU A 7 14.91 0.43 -2.37
C GLU A 7 15.45 0.75 -3.78
N THR A 8 16.64 0.26 -4.12
CA THR A 8 17.22 0.41 -5.46
C THR A 8 16.38 -0.33 -6.51
N LYS A 9 15.97 -1.57 -6.22
CA LYS A 9 15.13 -2.38 -7.13
C LYS A 9 13.70 -1.84 -7.30
N LEU A 10 13.21 -1.01 -6.38
CA LEU A 10 11.91 -0.34 -6.47
C LEU A 10 11.96 0.98 -7.25
N GLN A 11 13.14 1.51 -7.61
CA GLN A 11 13.23 2.75 -8.39
C GLN A 11 12.44 2.71 -9.73
N PRO A 12 12.48 1.62 -10.52
CA PRO A 12 11.66 1.52 -11.73
C PRO A 12 10.16 1.65 -11.47
N PHE A 13 9.66 1.11 -10.34
CA PHE A 13 8.28 1.27 -9.92
C PHE A 13 7.93 2.73 -9.64
N VAL A 14 8.78 3.45 -8.90
CA VAL A 14 8.57 4.87 -8.56
C VAL A 14 8.59 5.75 -9.82
N LEU A 15 9.52 5.49 -10.73
CA LEU A 15 9.61 6.22 -12.01
C LEU A 15 8.39 5.95 -12.88
N ALA A 16 7.97 4.69 -13.03
CA ALA A 16 6.81 4.33 -13.83
C ALA A 16 5.51 4.89 -13.24
N CYS A 17 5.38 4.99 -11.91
CA CYS A 17 4.28 5.71 -11.27
C CYS A 17 4.20 7.14 -11.79
N ALA A 18 5.30 7.89 -11.81
CA ALA A 18 5.32 9.26 -12.32
C ALA A 18 5.03 9.34 -13.83
N GLU A 19 5.63 8.46 -14.64
CA GLU A 19 5.43 8.41 -16.10
C GLU A 19 3.98 8.13 -16.49
N LYS A 20 3.28 7.30 -15.71
CA LYS A 20 1.87 6.96 -15.92
C LYS A 20 0.89 7.98 -15.30
N GLY A 21 1.39 9.08 -14.72
CA GLY A 21 0.56 10.14 -14.12
C GLY A 21 0.14 9.89 -12.67
N TYR A 22 0.68 8.84 -12.03
CA TYR A 22 0.43 8.43 -10.65
C TYR A 22 1.61 8.78 -9.74
N GLN A 23 2.15 9.99 -9.87
CA GLN A 23 3.35 10.39 -9.12
C GLN A 23 3.15 10.24 -7.60
N LEU A 24 4.12 9.58 -6.96
CA LEU A 24 4.18 9.45 -5.51
C LEU A 24 4.84 10.70 -4.92
N ARG A 25 4.21 11.29 -3.90
CA ARG A 25 4.79 12.38 -3.10
C ARG A 25 5.91 11.85 -2.21
N ALA A 26 5.68 10.69 -1.61
CA ALA A 26 6.66 10.00 -0.76
C ALA A 26 6.48 8.48 -0.86
N HIS A 27 7.57 7.75 -0.61
CA HIS A 27 7.55 6.30 -0.41
C HIS A 27 8.65 5.90 0.58
N CYS A 28 8.44 4.85 1.36
CA CYS A 28 9.46 4.26 2.21
C CYS A 28 9.18 2.78 2.51
N LEU A 29 10.21 2.07 2.94
CA LEU A 29 10.10 0.70 3.42
C LEU A 29 10.17 0.67 4.95
N ASP A 30 9.15 0.09 5.57
CA ASP A 30 9.12 -0.22 7.00
C ASP A 30 9.27 -1.73 7.19
N GLU A 31 10.03 -2.17 8.20
CA GLU A 31 10.16 -3.61 8.51
C GLU A 31 8.81 -4.18 8.93
N ALA A 32 8.40 -5.32 8.34
CA ALA A 32 7.17 -5.97 8.77
C ALA A 32 7.29 -6.54 10.19
N TYR A 33 8.50 -7.00 10.55
CA TYR A 33 8.85 -7.50 11.87
C TYR A 33 10.16 -6.85 12.33
N PRO A 34 10.06 -5.80 13.17
CA PRO A 34 11.22 -5.03 13.59
C PRO A 34 12.32 -5.89 14.21
N GLY A 35 13.55 -5.76 13.70
CA GLY A 35 14.72 -6.47 14.19
C GLY A 35 14.93 -7.87 13.63
N ASP A 36 14.08 -8.34 12.70
CA ASP A 36 14.31 -9.57 11.93
C ASP A 36 14.66 -9.23 10.47
N SER A 37 15.95 -9.30 10.17
CA SER A 37 16.51 -9.00 8.83
C SER A 37 16.18 -10.04 7.76
N SER A 38 15.55 -11.16 8.13
CA SER A 38 15.07 -12.16 7.18
C SER A 38 13.66 -11.87 6.63
N THR A 39 13.05 -10.77 7.07
CA THR A 39 11.63 -10.53 6.82
C THR A 39 11.34 -9.58 5.66
N SER A 40 10.08 -9.61 5.24
CA SER A 40 9.50 -8.73 4.24
C SER A 40 9.28 -7.30 4.80
N TYR A 41 8.97 -6.36 3.90
CA TYR A 41 8.76 -4.96 4.21
C TYR A 41 7.34 -4.51 3.89
N PHE A 42 6.84 -3.54 4.65
CA PHE A 42 5.71 -2.72 4.25
C PHE A 42 6.21 -1.64 3.28
N LEU A 43 5.64 -1.59 2.08
CA LEU A 43 5.85 -0.47 1.15
C LEU A 43 4.82 0.61 1.46
N ARG A 44 5.26 1.64 2.17
CA ARG A 44 4.44 2.82 2.44
C ARG A 44 4.52 3.77 1.26
N VAL A 45 3.37 4.21 0.76
CA VAL A 45 3.28 5.22 -0.30
C VAL A 45 2.35 6.33 0.12
N THR A 46 2.69 7.55 -0.30
CA THR A 46 1.81 8.71 -0.17
C THR A 46 1.71 9.42 -1.51
N ALA A 47 0.50 9.76 -1.94
CA ALA A 47 0.27 10.50 -3.17
C ALA A 47 -1.06 11.26 -3.14
N ASP A 48 -1.09 12.44 -3.77
CA ASP A 48 -2.26 13.33 -3.72
C ASP A 48 -3.43 12.82 -4.58
N TRP A 49 -3.13 12.02 -5.61
CA TRP A 49 -4.14 11.45 -6.52
C TRP A 49 -4.98 10.35 -5.86
N ILE A 50 -4.48 9.73 -4.78
CA ILE A 50 -5.16 8.65 -4.06
C ILE A 50 -6.52 9.13 -3.52
N ASP A 51 -6.60 10.37 -3.06
CA ASP A 51 -7.85 10.98 -2.55
C ASP A 51 -8.98 11.03 -3.60
N THR A 52 -8.64 10.93 -4.88
CA THR A 52 -9.61 11.03 -5.99
C THR A 52 -10.25 9.69 -6.35
N MET A 53 -9.85 8.61 -5.69
CA MET A 53 -10.35 7.26 -5.94
C MET A 53 -10.52 6.45 -4.66
N ASP A 54 -11.27 5.35 -4.74
CA ASP A 54 -11.34 4.41 -3.63
C ASP A 54 -10.02 3.66 -3.43
N CYS A 55 -9.84 3.10 -2.23
CA CYS A 55 -8.62 2.38 -1.87
C CYS A 55 -8.34 1.19 -2.80
N SER A 56 -9.39 0.47 -3.24
CA SER A 56 -9.24 -0.66 -4.17
C SER A 56 -8.65 -0.22 -5.51
N GLY A 57 -9.17 0.85 -6.12
CA GLY A 57 -8.67 1.39 -7.37
C GLY A 57 -7.25 1.93 -7.24
N ALA A 58 -6.93 2.58 -6.12
CA ALA A 58 -5.55 3.00 -5.86
C ALA A 58 -4.60 1.80 -5.74
N LEU A 59 -5.03 0.73 -5.07
CA LEU A 59 -4.26 -0.49 -4.92
C LEU A 59 -4.07 -1.21 -6.26
N ASP A 60 -5.12 -1.31 -7.09
CA ASP A 60 -5.05 -1.92 -8.41
C ASP A 60 -4.00 -1.22 -9.29
N VAL A 61 -4.03 0.13 -9.32
CA VAL A 61 -3.03 0.93 -10.05
C VAL A 61 -1.60 0.63 -9.55
N LEU A 62 -1.39 0.64 -8.23
CA LEU A 62 -0.06 0.41 -7.66
C LEU A 62 0.43 -1.02 -7.91
N LEU A 63 -0.45 -2.01 -7.81
CA LEU A 63 -0.12 -3.42 -8.06
C LEU A 63 0.24 -3.66 -9.52
N ASP A 64 -0.52 -3.12 -10.47
CA ASP A 64 -0.24 -3.25 -11.90
C ASP A 64 1.15 -2.69 -12.23
N ILE A 65 1.45 -1.48 -11.75
CA ILE A 65 2.76 -0.85 -11.98
C ILE A 65 3.87 -1.64 -11.29
N LEU A 66 3.64 -2.12 -10.06
CA LEU A 66 4.63 -2.92 -9.34
C LEU A 66 4.95 -4.21 -10.10
N TRP A 67 3.93 -4.91 -10.61
CA TRP A 67 4.12 -6.14 -11.40
C TRP A 67 4.85 -5.91 -12.72
N ASP A 68 4.54 -4.81 -13.42
CA ASP A 68 5.17 -4.45 -14.69
C ASP A 68 6.67 -4.12 -14.56
N THR A 69 7.08 -3.57 -13.41
CA THR A 69 8.38 -2.89 -13.26
C THR A 69 9.39 -3.61 -12.39
N THR A 70 8.96 -4.63 -11.65
CA THR A 70 9.82 -5.37 -10.73
C THR A 70 9.95 -6.84 -11.12
N ASP A 71 10.90 -7.55 -10.53
CA ASP A 71 11.00 -9.00 -10.64
C ASP A 71 10.26 -9.71 -9.49
N THR A 72 10.07 -11.03 -9.61
CA THR A 72 9.36 -11.84 -8.60
C THR A 72 10.04 -11.81 -7.24
N GLU A 73 11.37 -11.79 -7.20
CA GLU A 73 12.12 -11.76 -5.93
C GLU A 73 11.90 -10.44 -5.19
N THR A 74 11.89 -9.32 -5.92
CA THR A 74 11.61 -7.98 -5.39
C THR A 74 10.22 -7.92 -4.79
N ARG A 75 9.20 -8.40 -5.52
CA ARG A 75 7.82 -8.44 -5.00
C ARG A 75 7.65 -9.36 -3.81
N ALA A 76 8.36 -10.49 -3.77
CA ALA A 76 8.31 -11.41 -2.63
C ALA A 76 8.80 -10.77 -1.32
N MET A 77 9.62 -9.72 -1.41
CA MET A 77 10.04 -8.95 -0.24
C MET A 77 9.00 -7.93 0.23
N ILE A 78 7.93 -7.66 -0.52
CA ILE A 78 6.88 -6.72 -0.14
C ILE A 78 5.74 -7.50 0.53
N PHE A 79 5.56 -7.30 1.83
CA PHE A 79 4.51 -7.94 2.61
C PHE A 79 3.14 -7.32 2.32
N ALA A 80 3.07 -5.99 2.32
CA ALA A 80 1.87 -5.23 1.99
C ALA A 80 2.24 -3.81 1.53
N ILE A 81 1.31 -3.19 0.80
CA ILE A 81 1.37 -1.78 0.42
C ILE A 81 0.48 -1.00 1.38
N ILE A 82 1.05 0.00 2.06
CA ILE A 82 0.31 0.90 2.94
C ILE A 82 0.12 2.23 2.21
N ILE A 83 -1.13 2.55 1.91
CA ILE A 83 -1.51 3.71 1.11
C ILE A 83 -1.93 4.85 2.05
N HIS A 84 -1.22 5.98 2.02
CA HIS A 84 -1.59 7.21 2.72
C HIS A 84 -2.17 8.26 1.77
N ASP A 85 -3.16 8.98 2.27
CA ASP A 85 -3.83 10.12 1.65
C ASP A 85 -2.91 11.36 1.65
N LYS A 86 -3.37 12.48 1.07
CA LYS A 86 -2.55 13.71 1.02
C LYS A 86 -2.14 14.25 2.40
N ASN A 87 -2.88 13.90 3.46
CA ASN A 87 -2.64 14.34 4.84
C ASN A 87 -1.77 13.35 5.64
N ASP A 88 -1.12 12.39 4.97
CA ASP A 88 -0.34 11.31 5.59
C ASP A 88 -1.19 10.39 6.50
N GLN A 89 -2.51 10.30 6.26
CA GLN A 89 -3.43 9.39 6.96
C GLN A 89 -3.70 8.14 6.13
N LEU A 90 -3.96 7.01 6.79
CA LEU A 90 -4.25 5.76 6.09
C LEU A 90 -5.51 5.93 5.21
N HIS A 91 -5.35 5.84 3.89
CA HIS A 91 -6.45 6.01 2.94
C HIS A 91 -7.42 4.82 2.98
N CYS A 92 -6.87 3.63 3.21
CA CYS A 92 -7.61 2.39 3.25
C CYS A 92 -8.30 2.19 4.61
N TYR A 93 -9.31 3.01 4.87
CA TYR A 93 -10.18 2.87 6.03
C TYR A 93 -11.40 2.01 5.69
N SER A 94 -11.49 0.82 6.28
CA SER A 94 -12.78 0.17 6.42
C SER A 94 -13.43 0.70 7.70
N PRO A 95 -14.70 1.15 7.67
CA PRO A 95 -15.43 1.34 8.91
C PRO A 95 -15.39 0.03 9.70
N PRO A 96 -15.30 0.09 11.04
CA PRO A 96 -15.43 -1.10 11.85
C PRO A 96 -16.73 -1.80 11.45
N LEU A 97 -16.66 -3.12 11.23
CA LEU A 97 -17.84 -3.92 10.97
C LEU A 97 -18.82 -3.65 12.10
N HIS A 98 -19.88 -2.90 11.82
CA HIS A 98 -20.98 -2.77 12.75
C HIS A 98 -21.44 -4.20 13.06
N SER A 99 -21.31 -4.63 14.31
CA SER A 99 -22.17 -5.71 14.77
C SER A 99 -23.57 -5.14 14.69
N THR A 100 -24.26 -5.44 13.59
CA THR A 100 -25.71 -5.40 13.56
C THR A 100 -26.17 -6.42 14.58
N VAL A 101 -26.24 -6.00 15.85
CA VAL A 101 -27.18 -6.59 16.78
C VAL A 101 -28.53 -6.26 16.17
N ALA A 102 -29.03 -7.20 15.37
CA ALA A 102 -30.43 -7.24 15.00
C ALA A 102 -31.20 -7.17 16.33
N LYS A 103 -31.81 -6.02 16.59
CA LYS A 103 -32.95 -5.98 17.50
C LYS A 103 -34.11 -6.56 16.72
N ASP A 104 -34.11 -7.88 16.61
CA ASP A 104 -35.30 -8.62 16.25
C ASP A 104 -36.09 -8.90 17.53
N GLU A 105 -37.39 -8.66 17.42
CA GLU A 105 -38.49 -9.15 18.25
C GLU A 105 -38.65 -8.61 19.69
N THR A 106 -39.82 -8.41 20.30
CA THR A 106 -41.25 -8.14 20.00
C THR A 106 -41.90 -7.92 21.40
N VAL A 107 -43.10 -7.31 21.50
CA VAL A 107 -44.07 -7.39 22.63
C VAL A 107 -43.74 -6.45 23.82
N VAL A 108 -44.59 -5.52 24.30
CA VAL A 108 -46.06 -5.41 24.45
C VAL A 108 -46.53 -4.01 24.04
#